data_AF-A0A4V2YZK4-F1
#
_entry.id   AF-A0A4V2YZK4-F1
#
_cell.length_a   1.000
_cell.length_b   1.000
_cell.length_c   1.000
_cell.angle_alpha   90.00
_cell.angle_beta   90.00
_cell.angle_gamma   90.00
#
_symmetry.space_group_name_H-M   'P 1'
#
loop_
_entity.id
_entity.type
_entity.pdbx_description
1 polymer ?
#
loop_
_entity_poly.entity_id
_entity_poly.type
_entity_poly.pdbx_seq_one_letter_code
_entity_poly.pdbx_strand_id
1 'polypeptide(L)'
;MIAMSQTFKAFFSGGFGQVDYEPDLYVEAVEEVLKTLADDETGGYQVLRDEFAAHIRESSFPPSSSLDSQWTTDEWLRDVWYDAFGPEPPPGDPYPVPTEHWGHLRQTDYMIYAVKDTPEHSSPGAAAWLERRGLTFGEVRAGVLRPAAECINVRPAPEGWFERLHDLVERGLREEQPGER
;
A
#
# COMPACT_ATOMS: atom_id res chain seq x y z
N MET A 1 -9.07 -15.20 -12.48
CA MET A 1 -8.43 -15.30 -11.16
C MET A 1 -6.94 -15.10 -11.31
N ILE A 2 -6.40 -14.03 -10.73
CA ILE A 2 -4.95 -13.80 -10.66
C ILE A 2 -4.45 -14.57 -9.45
N ALA A 3 -3.84 -15.73 -9.69
CA ALA A 3 -3.12 -16.43 -8.64
C ALA A 3 -1.87 -15.62 -8.30
N MET A 4 -1.66 -15.32 -7.01
CA MET A 4 -0.44 -14.65 -6.56
C MET A 4 0.79 -15.41 -7.06
N SER A 5 1.65 -14.72 -7.82
CA SER A 5 2.89 -15.27 -8.34
C SER A 5 3.85 -15.60 -7.19
N GLN A 6 4.81 -16.48 -7.45
CA GLN A 6 5.84 -16.79 -6.44
C GLN A 6 6.66 -15.54 -6.08
N THR A 7 6.89 -14.66 -7.05
CA THR A 7 7.56 -13.38 -6.85
C THR A 7 6.75 -12.49 -5.91
N PHE A 8 5.46 -12.28 -6.20
CA PHE A 8 4.58 -11.47 -5.36
C PHE A 8 4.48 -12.02 -3.94
N LYS A 9 4.33 -13.34 -3.79
CA LYS A 9 4.34 -14.00 -2.47
C LYS A 9 5.65 -13.77 -1.73
N ALA A 10 6.80 -13.93 -2.39
CA ALA A 10 8.10 -13.73 -1.77
C ALA A 10 8.26 -12.28 -1.27
N PHE A 11 7.93 -11.29 -2.10
CA PHE A 11 7.96 -9.87 -1.71
C PHE A 11 7.02 -9.56 -0.54
N PHE A 12 5.79 -10.07 -0.57
CA PHE A 12 4.85 -9.87 0.54
C PHE A 12 5.28 -10.56 1.82
N SER A 13 5.67 -11.83 1.75
CA SER A 13 6.07 -12.59 2.94
C SER A 13 7.40 -12.12 3.53
N GLY A 14 8.29 -11.57 2.70
CA GLY A 14 9.63 -11.14 3.10
C GLY A 14 9.72 -9.71 3.62
N GLY A 15 8.68 -8.88 3.46
CA GLY A 15 8.72 -7.50 3.91
C GLY A 15 7.34 -6.85 4.07
N PHE A 16 6.59 -6.69 2.97
CA PHE A 16 5.37 -5.88 3.01
C PHE A 16 4.30 -6.36 3.99
N GLY A 17 4.15 -7.68 4.16
CA GLY A 17 3.21 -8.28 5.11
C GLY A 17 3.73 -8.42 6.54
N GLN A 18 4.95 -7.95 6.84
CA GLN A 18 5.59 -8.13 8.15
C GLN A 18 5.50 -6.88 9.04
N VAL A 19 4.86 -5.80 8.60
CA VAL A 19 4.93 -4.49 9.27
C VAL A 19 4.55 -4.49 10.75
N ASP A 20 3.57 -5.30 11.14
CA ASP A 20 3.10 -5.41 12.52
C ASP A 20 4.12 -6.09 13.46
N TYR A 21 5.04 -6.89 12.92
CA TYR A 21 5.99 -7.71 13.68
C TYR A 21 7.44 -7.27 13.48
N GLU A 22 7.80 -6.90 12.25
CA GLU A 22 9.13 -6.53 11.81
C GLU A 22 9.06 -5.28 10.92
N PRO A 23 8.77 -4.09 11.49
CA PRO A 23 8.62 -2.84 10.72
C PRO A 23 9.91 -2.46 9.97
N ASP A 24 11.08 -2.86 10.47
CA ASP A 24 12.35 -2.62 9.78
C ASP A 24 12.42 -3.38 8.45
N LEU A 25 11.91 -4.62 8.36
CA LEU A 25 11.83 -5.37 7.10
C LEU A 25 10.88 -4.71 6.09
N TYR A 26 9.79 -4.10 6.58
CA TYR A 26 8.90 -3.33 5.71
C TYR A 26 9.63 -2.12 5.10
N VAL A 27 10.36 -1.37 5.92
CA VAL A 27 11.16 -0.21 5.48
C VAL A 27 12.22 -0.64 4.46
N GLU A 28 12.94 -1.72 4.73
CA GLU A 28 13.93 -2.27 3.82
C GLU A 28 13.32 -2.68 2.47
N ALA A 29 12.18 -3.37 2.47
CA ALA A 29 11.48 -3.79 1.25
C ALA A 29 11.01 -2.59 0.40
N VAL A 30 10.47 -1.55 1.03
CA VAL A 30 10.10 -0.30 0.34
C VAL A 30 11.32 0.35 -0.33
N GLU A 31 12.44 0.46 0.40
CA GLU A 31 13.65 1.06 -0.14
C GLU A 31 14.30 0.22 -1.24
N GLU A 32 14.22 -1.11 -1.15
CA GLU A 32 14.69 -2.02 -2.18
C GLU A 32 13.90 -1.86 -3.48
N VAL A 33 12.57 -1.79 -3.40
CA VAL A 33 11.73 -1.53 -4.58
C VAL A 33 12.11 -0.20 -5.23
N LEU A 34 12.29 0.87 -4.44
CA LEU A 34 12.61 2.20 -4.99
C LEU A 34 13.97 2.26 -5.67
N LYS A 35 14.95 1.49 -5.19
CA LYS A 35 16.27 1.36 -5.82
C LYS A 35 16.16 0.54 -7.10
N THR A 36 15.52 -0.62 -7.02
CA THR A 36 15.57 -1.60 -8.10
C THR A 36 14.61 -1.29 -9.25
N LEU A 37 13.48 -0.61 -8.98
CA LEU A 37 12.56 -0.18 -10.03
C LEU A 37 13.16 0.92 -10.94
N ALA A 38 14.15 1.67 -10.45
CA ALA A 38 14.90 2.62 -11.27
C ALA A 38 15.86 1.91 -12.25
N ASP A 39 16.32 0.70 -11.90
CA ASP A 39 17.34 -0.08 -12.59
C ASP A 39 16.83 -1.48 -13.01
N ASP A 40 15.52 -1.63 -13.28
CA ASP A 40 14.88 -2.93 -13.53
C ASP A 40 15.19 -3.49 -14.94
N GLU A 41 16.44 -3.87 -15.17
CA GLU A 41 16.91 -4.45 -16.43
C GLU A 41 16.20 -5.77 -16.78
N THR A 42 15.66 -6.47 -15.76
CA THR A 42 15.02 -7.79 -15.92
C THR A 42 13.50 -7.72 -16.08
N GLY A 43 12.87 -6.57 -15.82
CA GLY A 43 11.43 -6.37 -15.84
C GLY A 43 10.67 -7.02 -14.68
N GLY A 44 11.36 -7.59 -13.69
CA GLY A 44 10.74 -8.31 -12.57
C GLY A 44 9.94 -7.42 -11.65
N TYR A 45 10.40 -6.18 -11.45
CA TYR A 45 9.71 -5.19 -10.62
C TYR A 45 8.54 -4.53 -11.33
N GLN A 46 8.58 -4.41 -12.67
CA GLN A 46 7.41 -4.02 -13.45
C GLN A 46 6.30 -5.08 -13.37
N VAL A 47 6.64 -6.37 -13.46
CA VAL A 47 5.66 -7.45 -13.27
C VAL A 47 5.06 -7.43 -11.85
N LEU A 48 5.90 -7.22 -10.82
CA LEU A 48 5.44 -7.07 -9.45
C LEU A 48 4.46 -5.90 -9.32
N ARG A 49 4.79 -4.74 -9.89
CA ARG A 49 3.95 -3.55 -9.90
C ARG A 49 2.62 -3.79 -10.61
N ASP A 50 2.64 -4.42 -11.78
CA ASP A 50 1.42 -4.73 -12.54
C ASP A 50 0.51 -5.72 -11.79
N GLU A 51 1.09 -6.72 -11.14
CA GLU A 51 0.36 -7.67 -10.30
C GLU A 51 -0.26 -6.97 -9.07
N PHE A 52 0.47 -6.07 -8.42
CA PHE A 52 -0.02 -5.26 -7.31
C PHE A 52 -1.21 -4.37 -7.73
N ALA A 53 -1.10 -3.71 -8.88
CA ALA A 53 -2.18 -2.90 -9.43
C ALA A 53 -3.43 -3.74 -9.72
N ALA A 54 -3.23 -4.96 -10.23
CA ALA A 54 -4.34 -5.86 -10.52
C ALA A 54 -5.05 -6.35 -9.25
N HIS A 55 -4.30 -6.65 -8.18
CA HIS A 55 -4.88 -7.00 -6.88
C HIS A 55 -5.70 -5.85 -6.28
N ILE A 56 -5.24 -4.60 -6.36
CA ILE A 56 -6.03 -3.44 -5.92
C ILE A 56 -7.27 -3.26 -6.79
N ARG A 57 -7.12 -3.31 -8.12
CA ARG A 57 -8.23 -3.15 -9.06
C ARG A 57 -9.32 -4.20 -8.86
N GLU A 58 -8.95 -5.45 -8.62
CA GLU A 58 -9.88 -6.58 -8.51
C GLU A 58 -10.22 -6.93 -7.06
N SER A 59 -9.73 -6.13 -6.12
CA SER A 59 -9.75 -6.38 -4.67
C SER A 59 -9.21 -7.77 -4.29
N SER A 60 -8.46 -8.45 -5.17
CA SER A 60 -8.34 -9.92 -5.16
C SER A 60 -7.32 -10.48 -4.17
N PHE A 61 -6.63 -9.62 -3.42
CA PHE A 61 -5.74 -10.05 -2.35
C PHE A 61 -6.55 -10.26 -1.06
N PRO A 62 -6.50 -11.47 -0.46
CA PRO A 62 -7.37 -11.82 0.64
C PRO A 62 -6.98 -11.10 1.94
N PRO A 63 -7.94 -10.84 2.84
CA PRO A 63 -7.64 -10.36 4.19
C PRO A 63 -6.69 -11.31 4.94
N SER A 64 -5.76 -10.73 5.72
CA SER A 64 -4.76 -11.50 6.48
C SER A 64 -5.35 -12.15 7.73
N SER A 65 -6.44 -11.60 8.28
CA SER A 65 -7.16 -12.15 9.43
C SER A 65 -8.68 -12.12 9.22
N SER A 66 -9.41 -12.88 10.02
CA SER A 66 -10.88 -12.86 10.01
C SER A 66 -11.48 -11.60 10.61
N LEU A 67 -10.66 -10.71 11.18
CA LEU A 67 -11.09 -9.41 11.71
C LEU A 67 -11.00 -8.31 10.64
N ASP A 68 -10.22 -8.55 9.58
CA ASP A 68 -10.03 -7.59 8.51
C ASP A 68 -11.12 -7.77 7.45
N SER A 69 -11.70 -6.65 7.03
CA SER A 69 -12.57 -6.62 5.86
C SER A 69 -11.73 -6.55 4.59
N GLN A 70 -12.26 -7.04 3.46
CA GLN A 70 -11.61 -6.83 2.16
C GLN A 70 -11.35 -5.35 1.88
N TRP A 71 -12.22 -4.45 2.34
CA TRP A 71 -12.02 -3.02 2.16
C TRP A 71 -10.81 -2.50 2.94
N THR A 72 -10.64 -2.92 4.19
CA THR A 72 -9.46 -2.58 5.00
C THR A 72 -8.19 -3.07 4.34
N THR A 73 -8.21 -4.28 3.78
CA THR A 73 -7.11 -4.84 3.01
C THR A 73 -6.81 -4.04 1.75
N ASP A 74 -7.83 -3.64 0.98
CA ASP A 74 -7.67 -2.81 -0.21
C ASP A 74 -7.06 -1.44 0.13
N GLU A 75 -7.49 -0.82 1.23
CA GLU A 75 -6.92 0.45 1.72
C GLU A 75 -5.45 0.29 2.12
N TRP A 76 -5.11 -0.78 2.84
CA TRP A 76 -3.72 -1.07 3.18
C TRP A 76 -2.85 -1.31 1.94
N LEU A 77 -3.35 -2.02 0.93
CA LEU A 77 -2.61 -2.20 -0.33
C LEU A 77 -2.37 -0.87 -1.06
N ARG A 78 -3.26 0.11 -0.94
CA ARG A 78 -3.01 1.47 -1.46
C ARG A 78 -1.90 2.17 -0.70
N ASP A 79 -1.75 1.93 0.60
CA ASP A 79 -0.64 2.47 1.39
C ASP A 79 0.68 1.83 0.96
N VAL A 80 0.72 0.51 0.82
CA VAL A 80 1.90 -0.21 0.32
C VAL A 80 2.26 0.24 -1.11
N TRP A 81 1.26 0.42 -1.97
CA TRP A 81 1.49 0.97 -3.32
C TRP A 81 2.11 2.36 -3.26
N TYR A 82 1.55 3.24 -2.44
CA TYR A 82 2.07 4.59 -2.26
C TYR A 82 3.52 4.57 -1.76
N ASP A 83 3.84 3.70 -0.81
CA ASP A 83 5.17 3.56 -0.23
C ASP A 83 6.19 2.98 -1.21
N ALA A 84 5.82 1.95 -1.97
CA ALA A 84 6.71 1.24 -2.88
C ALA A 84 6.86 1.93 -4.26
N PHE A 85 5.76 2.43 -4.84
CA PHE A 85 5.71 2.86 -6.25
C PHE A 85 5.51 4.37 -6.43
N GLY A 86 4.99 5.07 -5.42
CA GLY A 86 4.87 6.53 -5.41
C GLY A 86 3.43 7.06 -5.42
N PRO A 87 3.26 8.38 -5.61
CA PRO A 87 1.97 9.06 -5.38
C PRO A 87 0.92 8.84 -6.47
N GLU A 88 1.34 8.39 -7.66
CA GLU A 88 0.41 8.07 -8.75
C GLU A 88 -0.45 6.85 -8.38
N PRO A 89 -1.78 6.91 -8.58
CA PRO A 89 -2.65 5.81 -8.20
C PRO A 89 -2.37 4.54 -9.02
N PRO A 90 -2.65 3.35 -8.44
CA PRO A 90 -2.56 2.10 -9.18
C PRO A 90 -3.39 2.14 -10.47
N PRO A 91 -2.86 1.70 -11.62
CA PRO A 91 -3.61 1.69 -12.88
C PRO A 91 -4.95 0.95 -12.78
N GLY A 92 -6.03 1.68 -12.96
CA GLY A 92 -7.39 1.14 -12.91
C GLY A 92 -7.93 0.92 -11.49
N ASP A 93 -7.30 1.50 -10.45
CA ASP A 93 -7.88 1.54 -9.10
C ASP A 93 -9.27 2.21 -9.15
N PRO A 94 -10.34 1.50 -8.76
CA PRO A 94 -11.69 2.07 -8.74
C PRO A 94 -11.86 3.19 -7.70
N TYR A 95 -11.01 3.24 -6.67
CA TYR A 95 -11.16 4.15 -5.54
C TYR A 95 -9.81 4.80 -5.15
N PRO A 96 -9.19 5.58 -6.05
CA PRO A 96 -7.89 6.18 -5.77
C PRO A 96 -7.94 7.09 -4.54
N VAL A 97 -6.84 7.18 -3.81
CA VAL A 97 -6.67 8.18 -2.74
C VAL A 97 -6.22 9.49 -3.39
N PRO A 98 -6.87 10.63 -3.08
CA PRO A 98 -6.40 11.94 -3.52
C PRO A 98 -4.96 12.21 -3.08
N THR A 99 -4.14 12.73 -3.98
CA THR A 99 -2.69 12.86 -3.76
C THR A 99 -2.35 13.80 -2.60
N GLU A 100 -3.17 14.82 -2.40
CA GLU A 100 -3.06 15.82 -1.32
C GLU A 100 -3.33 15.25 0.08
N HIS A 101 -3.85 14.03 0.19
CA HIS A 101 -4.11 13.40 1.49
C HIS A 101 -2.86 12.75 2.07
N TRP A 102 -1.95 12.27 1.23
CA TRP A 102 -0.76 11.54 1.66
C TRP A 102 0.18 12.43 2.48
N GLY A 103 0.63 11.94 3.64
CA GLY A 103 1.49 12.69 4.55
C GLY A 103 0.77 13.76 5.36
N HIS A 104 -0.51 14.04 5.08
CA HIS A 104 -1.28 15.11 5.73
C HIS A 104 -2.49 14.59 6.52
N LEU A 105 -3.41 13.92 5.83
CA LEU A 105 -4.62 13.30 6.40
C LEU A 105 -4.49 11.78 6.45
N ARG A 106 -3.63 11.21 5.59
CA ARG A 106 -3.36 9.79 5.50
C ARG A 106 -1.88 9.51 5.75
N GLN A 107 -1.61 8.61 6.66
CA GLN A 107 -0.26 8.16 7.01
C GLN A 107 -0.10 6.70 6.63
N THR A 108 1.05 6.37 6.04
CA THR A 108 1.44 5.00 5.72
C THR A 108 2.44 4.46 6.74
N ASP A 109 2.68 3.16 6.70
CA ASP A 109 3.64 2.53 7.59
C ASP A 109 5.06 3.03 7.36
N TYR A 110 5.47 3.28 6.11
CA TYR A 110 6.79 3.87 5.85
C TYR A 110 6.93 5.25 6.50
N MET A 111 5.88 6.09 6.46
CA MET A 111 5.89 7.39 7.14
C MET A 111 6.06 7.26 8.66
N ILE A 112 5.49 6.23 9.27
CA ILE A 112 5.54 6.00 10.72
C ILE A 112 6.90 5.45 11.13
N TYR A 113 7.41 4.46 10.39
CA TYR A 113 8.58 3.69 10.80
C TYR A 113 9.89 4.24 10.21
N ALA A 114 9.89 4.72 8.97
CA ALA A 114 11.10 5.19 8.29
C ALA A 114 11.38 6.70 8.48
N VAL A 115 10.33 7.52 8.54
CA VAL A 115 10.47 8.99 8.61
C VAL A 115 10.38 9.45 10.07
N LYS A 116 11.50 9.98 10.60
CA LYS A 116 11.59 10.53 11.97
C LYS A 116 11.73 12.05 11.96
N ASP A 117 11.81 12.62 13.16
CA ASP A 117 11.83 14.07 13.40
C ASP A 117 13.01 14.78 12.73
N THR A 118 14.11 14.05 12.49
CA THR A 118 15.27 14.57 11.76
C THR A 118 15.81 13.52 10.77
N PRO A 119 16.51 13.96 9.71
CA PRO A 119 17.13 13.05 8.73
C PRO A 119 18.05 12.02 9.37
N GLU A 120 18.79 12.40 10.43
CA GLU A 120 19.78 11.54 11.08
C GLU A 120 19.17 10.36 11.84
N HIS A 121 17.90 10.47 12.22
CA HIS A 121 17.14 9.41 12.88
C HIS A 121 16.22 8.65 11.93
N SER A 122 16.12 9.09 10.68
CA SER A 122 15.29 8.45 9.67
C SER A 122 16.04 7.33 8.97
N SER A 123 15.32 6.47 8.26
CA SER A 123 15.95 5.43 7.45
C SER A 123 16.85 6.04 6.36
N PRO A 124 17.86 5.32 5.87
CA PRO A 124 18.78 5.85 4.85
C PRO A 124 18.08 6.32 3.56
N GLY A 125 16.98 5.68 3.17
CA GLY A 125 16.20 6.04 1.99
C GLY A 125 15.15 7.13 2.21
N ALA A 126 14.83 7.51 3.46
CA ALA A 126 13.72 8.40 3.79
C ALA A 126 13.78 9.74 3.04
N ALA A 127 14.97 10.34 2.94
CA ALA A 127 15.14 11.63 2.25
C ALA A 127 14.77 11.55 0.75
N ALA A 128 15.28 10.52 0.06
CA ALA A 128 14.96 10.29 -1.36
C ALA A 128 13.50 9.88 -1.55
N TRP A 129 12.94 9.11 -0.61
CA TRP A 129 11.54 8.72 -0.61
C TRP A 129 10.60 9.93 -0.52
N LEU A 130 10.91 10.88 0.37
CA LEU A 130 10.19 12.14 0.57
C LEU A 130 10.26 13.04 -0.67
N GLU A 131 11.46 13.22 -1.23
CA GLU A 131 11.68 14.02 -2.42
C GLU A 131 10.82 13.54 -3.60
N ARG A 132 10.79 12.23 -3.86
CA ARG A 132 9.97 11.63 -4.93
C ARG A 132 8.46 11.84 -4.75
N ARG A 133 8.01 12.18 -3.55
CA ARG A 133 6.61 12.40 -3.18
C ARG A 133 6.27 13.86 -2.96
N GLY A 134 7.23 14.76 -3.10
CA GLY A 134 7.03 16.20 -2.83
C GLY A 134 6.68 16.49 -1.38
N LEU A 135 7.11 15.64 -0.45
CA LEU A 135 6.86 15.78 0.98
C LEU A 135 8.12 16.23 1.73
N THR A 136 7.92 16.82 2.90
CA THR A 136 8.97 17.14 3.85
C THR A 136 8.86 16.30 5.12
N PHE A 137 9.97 16.16 5.85
CA PHE A 137 9.97 15.55 7.19
C PHE A 137 8.95 16.23 8.13
N GLY A 138 8.85 17.56 8.06
CA GLY A 138 7.94 18.34 8.89
C GLY A 138 6.46 18.05 8.60
N GLU A 139 6.09 17.91 7.33
CA GLU A 139 4.72 17.56 6.93
C GLU A 139 4.34 16.16 7.39
N VAL A 140 5.20 15.17 7.12
CA VAL A 140 4.95 13.80 7.57
C VAL A 140 4.88 13.72 9.09
N ARG A 141 5.77 14.42 9.80
CA ARG A 141 5.74 14.47 11.27
C ARG A 141 4.44 15.08 11.79
N ALA A 142 3.98 16.17 11.20
CA ALA A 142 2.71 16.78 11.55
C ALA A 142 1.52 15.85 11.28
N GLY A 143 1.56 15.09 10.17
CA GLY A 143 0.58 14.05 9.85
C GLY A 143 0.58 12.90 10.87
N VAL A 144 1.75 12.36 11.22
CA VAL A 144 1.89 11.25 12.18
C VAL A 144 1.44 11.64 13.59
N LEU A 145 1.65 12.89 14.00
CA LEU A 145 1.20 13.41 15.30
C LEU A 145 -0.27 13.84 15.31
N ARG A 146 -0.97 13.79 14.17
CA ARG A 146 -2.38 14.17 14.07
C ARG A 146 -3.26 13.24 14.93
N PRO A 147 -4.29 13.77 15.61
CA PRO A 147 -5.25 12.92 16.31
C PRO A 147 -5.92 11.92 15.35
N ALA A 148 -6.03 10.66 15.76
CA ALA A 148 -6.60 9.60 14.92
C ALA A 148 -8.01 9.91 14.37
N ALA A 149 -8.82 10.68 15.10
CA ALA A 149 -10.16 11.11 14.68
C ALA A 149 -10.16 12.08 13.48
N GLU A 150 -9.02 12.68 13.16
CA GLU A 150 -8.85 13.57 12.01
C GLU A 150 -8.14 12.88 10.83
N CYS A 151 -7.67 11.64 11.02
CA CYS A 151 -6.98 10.86 9.99
C CYS A 151 -7.95 10.05 9.14
N ILE A 152 -7.56 9.75 7.90
CA ILE A 152 -8.32 8.93 6.95
C ILE A 152 -7.54 7.70 6.49
N ASN A 153 -6.75 7.13 7.40
CA ASN A 153 -5.88 5.96 7.14
C ASN A 153 -6.69 4.78 6.61
N VAL A 154 -7.91 4.59 7.11
CA VAL A 154 -8.89 3.68 6.52
C VAL A 154 -10.16 4.47 6.24
N ARG A 155 -10.47 4.70 4.95
CA ARG A 155 -11.71 5.36 4.54
C ARG A 155 -12.90 4.40 4.77
N PRO A 156 -14.15 4.88 4.89
CA PRO A 156 -15.30 3.99 4.80
C PRO A 156 -15.41 3.38 3.39
N ALA A 157 -15.91 2.15 3.31
CA ALA A 157 -16.20 1.53 2.02
C ALA A 157 -17.23 2.39 1.25
N PRO A 158 -17.00 2.70 -0.03
CA PRO A 158 -17.91 3.52 -0.81
C PRO A 158 -19.21 2.77 -1.10
N GLU A 159 -20.28 3.53 -1.39
CA GLU A 159 -21.55 2.98 -1.84
C GLU A 159 -21.34 2.11 -3.10
N GLY A 160 -22.03 0.98 -3.19
CA GLY A 160 -21.90 0.05 -4.32
C GLY A 160 -20.66 -0.85 -4.28
N TRP A 161 -19.78 -0.70 -3.26
CA TRP A 161 -18.54 -1.49 -3.18
C TRP A 161 -18.81 -2.98 -3.06
N PHE A 162 -19.79 -3.38 -2.26
CA PHE A 162 -20.10 -4.80 -2.01
C PHE A 162 -20.70 -5.46 -3.25
N GLU A 163 -21.61 -4.77 -3.93
CA GLU A 163 -22.18 -5.19 -5.21
C GLU A 163 -21.09 -5.37 -6.27
N ARG A 164 -20.08 -4.50 -6.26
CA ARG A 164 -18.92 -4.64 -7.14
C ARG A 164 -18.11 -5.89 -6.83
N LEU A 165 -17.91 -6.25 -5.56
CA LEU A 165 -17.23 -7.50 -5.21
C LEU A 165 -17.98 -8.71 -5.75
N HIS A 166 -19.31 -8.73 -5.64
CA HIS A 166 -20.13 -9.78 -6.24
C HIS A 166 -19.99 -9.84 -7.76
N ASP A 167 -20.06 -8.71 -8.48
CA ASP A 167 -19.83 -8.68 -9.94
C ASP A 167 -18.46 -9.29 -10.31
N LEU A 168 -17.41 -8.97 -9.55
CA LEU A 168 -16.08 -9.52 -9.79
C LEU A 168 -16.01 -11.04 -9.54
N VAL A 169 -16.74 -11.56 -8.55
CA VAL A 169 -16.86 -13.01 -8.30
C VAL A 169 -17.62 -13.67 -9.46
N GLU A 170 -18.75 -13.12 -9.88
CA GLU A 170 -19.55 -13.65 -10.99
C GLU A 170 -18.76 -13.68 -12.31
N ARG A 171 -17.87 -12.71 -12.51
CA ARG A 171 -16.97 -12.63 -13.67
C ARG A 171 -15.71 -13.50 -13.54
N GLY A 172 -15.52 -14.21 -12.42
CA GLY A 172 -14.36 -15.08 -12.19
C GLY A 172 -13.03 -14.33 -12.03
N LEU A 173 -13.07 -13.05 -11.66
CA LEU A 173 -11.88 -12.22 -11.48
C LEU A 173 -11.28 -12.39 -10.07
N ARG A 174 -12.13 -12.57 -9.05
CA ARG A 174 -11.74 -12.84 -7.66
C ARG A 174 -12.47 -14.06 -7.09
N GLU A 175 -11.96 -14.56 -5.97
CA GLU A 175 -12.71 -15.44 -5.07
C GLU A 175 -13.42 -14.62 -3.99
N GLU A 176 -14.60 -15.09 -3.60
CA GLU A 176 -15.35 -14.54 -2.48
C GLU A 176 -14.61 -14.77 -1.15
N GLN A 177 -14.52 -13.74 -0.32
CA GLN A 177 -13.82 -13.80 0.97
C GLN A 177 -14.80 -13.98 2.14
N PRO A 178 -14.33 -14.48 3.30
CA PRO A 178 -15.17 -14.57 4.50
C PRO A 178 -15.79 -13.22 4.88
N GLY A 179 -17.11 -13.21 5.14
CA GLY A 179 -17.83 -11.99 5.51
C GLY A 179 -18.41 -11.19 4.34
N GLU A 180 -18.25 -11.66 3.09
CA GLU A 180 -18.86 -11.06 1.89
C GLU A 180 -20.27 -11.60 1.59
N ARG A 181 -20.99 -12.17 2.57
CA ARG A 181 -22.39 -12.62 2.47
C ARG A 181 -23.22 -12.30 3.70
#